data_AF-A0A2H5WC71-F1
#
_entry.id   AF-A0A2H5WC71-F1
#
_cell.length_a   1.000
_cell.length_b   1.000
_cell.length_c   1.000
_cell.angle_alpha   90.00
_cell.angle_beta   90.00
_cell.angle_gamma   90.00
#
_symmetry.space_group_name_H-M   'P 1'
#
loop_
_entity.id
_entity.type
_entity.pdbx_description
1 polymer ?
#
loop_
_entity_poly.entity_id
_entity_poly.type
_entity_poly.pdbx_seq_one_letter_code
_entity_poly.pdbx_strand_id
1 'polypeptide(L)'
;MHRAELAALDAGRGAVTLEDFRAVAAAGADAERFLQDLLTADVADLREGEATPSLLLGPTGRIRAELHVLRRPDGFLLLQRRDQPTSVAELLARYVLSAEVRLTEEPTPPLLGVPSPGRWRFVPLDTPDLVRVSADALEAWRIRRGIPRFPVDLDEDSLPAEAGLDDGVTIARDKGCYLGQESVARVRLGHPPRVVLALRAERPVPAGATVHAGGTVAGVVTSVEADADGDVALLARIRWEHRDAELLAGGVPLRRS
;
A
#
# COMPACT_ATOMS: atom_id res chain seq x y z
N MET A 1 21.98 -8.57 -1.10
CA MET A 1 22.33 -8.93 0.29
C MET A 1 21.28 -9.80 0.99
N HIS A 2 20.04 -9.89 0.49
CA HIS A 2 18.90 -10.52 1.19
C HIS A 2 18.42 -11.87 0.64
N ARG A 3 19.28 -12.67 -0.03
CA ARG A 3 18.82 -13.84 -0.83
C ARG A 3 17.92 -14.82 -0.05
N ALA A 4 18.27 -15.14 1.19
CA ALA A 4 17.49 -16.07 2.02
C ALA A 4 16.14 -15.48 2.48
N GLU A 5 16.13 -14.19 2.84
CA GLU A 5 14.92 -13.48 3.27
C GLU A 5 13.94 -13.30 2.11
N LEU A 6 14.45 -12.92 0.92
CA LEU A 6 13.66 -12.83 -0.31
C LEU A 6 13.04 -14.18 -0.68
N ALA A 7 13.82 -15.26 -0.60
CA ALA A 7 13.30 -16.61 -0.85
C ALA A 7 12.21 -17.01 0.16
N ALA A 8 12.33 -16.60 1.43
CA ALA A 8 11.29 -16.85 2.41
C ALA A 8 10.01 -16.05 2.12
N LEU A 9 10.14 -14.78 1.73
CA LEU A 9 9.01 -13.93 1.31
C LEU A 9 8.30 -14.51 0.09
N ASP A 10 9.05 -14.95 -0.92
CA ASP A 10 8.51 -15.60 -2.12
C ASP A 10 7.79 -16.92 -1.82
N ALA A 11 8.25 -17.65 -0.80
CA ALA A 11 7.60 -18.85 -0.31
C ALA A 11 6.42 -18.58 0.64
N GLY A 12 6.07 -17.31 0.92
CA GLY A 12 4.99 -16.94 1.85
C GLY A 12 5.30 -17.24 3.32
N ARG A 13 6.59 -17.40 3.66
CA ARG A 13 7.10 -17.69 5.02
C ARG A 13 7.87 -16.54 5.63
N GLY A 14 8.20 -15.50 4.86
CA GLY A 14 8.82 -14.29 5.39
C GLY A 14 7.85 -13.53 6.29
N ALA A 15 8.32 -13.07 7.45
CA ALA A 15 7.50 -12.38 8.44
C ALA A 15 8.24 -11.20 9.05
N VAL A 16 7.55 -10.09 9.25
CA VAL A 16 8.09 -8.88 9.90
C VAL A 16 7.48 -8.66 11.27
N THR A 17 8.22 -7.97 12.15
CA THR A 17 7.65 -7.41 13.37
C THR A 17 6.77 -6.20 13.02
N LEU A 18 5.93 -5.78 13.95
CA LEU A 18 5.05 -4.62 13.76
C LEU A 18 5.67 -3.30 14.25
N GLU A 19 7.00 -3.22 14.36
CA GLU A 19 7.70 -2.04 14.87
C GLU A 19 7.46 -0.79 13.99
N ASP A 20 7.44 -0.99 12.68
CA ASP A 20 7.15 0.05 11.68
C ASP A 20 5.66 0.39 11.57
N PHE A 21 4.81 -0.26 12.36
CA PHE A 21 3.37 -0.02 12.38
C PHE A 21 2.95 0.73 13.63
N ARG A 22 1.96 1.60 13.44
CA ARG A 22 1.10 2.12 14.49
C ARG A 22 -0.19 1.30 14.49
N ALA A 23 -0.71 1.04 15.69
CA ALA A 23 -1.94 0.29 15.91
C ALA A 23 -2.99 1.25 16.48
N VAL A 24 -4.15 1.31 15.83
CA VAL A 24 -5.30 2.09 16.29
C VAL A 24 -6.48 1.16 16.48
N ALA A 25 -6.92 1.01 17.72
CA ALA A 25 -8.18 0.34 18.04
C ALA A 25 -9.36 1.19 17.61
N ALA A 26 -10.32 0.58 16.91
CA ALA A 26 -11.63 1.14 16.62
C ALA A 26 -12.70 0.26 17.28
N ALA A 27 -13.38 0.80 18.29
CA ALA A 27 -14.36 0.07 19.10
C ALA A 27 -15.60 0.94 19.36
N GLY A 28 -16.72 0.30 19.73
CA GLY A 28 -18.02 0.95 19.94
C GLY A 28 -19.11 0.36 19.05
N ALA A 29 -20.37 0.61 19.39
CA ALA A 29 -21.52 0.00 18.71
C ALA A 29 -21.60 0.32 17.21
N ASP A 30 -21.08 1.48 16.79
CA ASP A 30 -21.10 1.91 15.38
C ASP A 30 -19.79 1.62 14.63
N ALA A 31 -18.78 1.01 15.25
CA ALA A 31 -17.43 0.90 14.68
C ALA A 31 -17.40 0.21 13.31
N GLU A 32 -18.14 -0.88 13.13
CA GLU A 32 -18.19 -1.61 11.85
C GLU A 32 -18.78 -0.74 10.75
N ARG A 33 -19.97 -0.16 10.98
CA ARG A 33 -20.64 0.70 10.01
C ARG A 33 -19.80 1.95 9.70
N PHE A 34 -19.23 2.57 10.72
CA PHE A 34 -18.37 3.74 10.58
C PHE A 34 -17.16 3.46 9.67
N LEU A 35 -16.46 2.34 9.88
CA LEU A 35 -15.34 1.95 9.03
C LEU A 35 -15.81 1.52 7.64
N GLN A 36 -16.94 0.81 7.55
CA GLN A 36 -17.52 0.39 6.28
C GLN A 36 -17.88 1.58 5.38
N ASP A 37 -18.37 2.69 5.94
CA ASP A 37 -18.74 3.88 5.16
C ASP A 37 -17.51 4.72 4.74
N LEU A 38 -16.34 4.56 5.40
CA LEU A 38 -15.16 5.40 5.19
C LEU A 38 -14.00 4.71 4.48
N LEU A 39 -13.89 3.39 4.62
CA LEU A 39 -12.79 2.60 4.08
C LEU A 39 -13.17 1.95 2.74
N THR A 40 -12.18 1.74 1.87
CA THR A 40 -12.41 1.14 0.55
C THR A 40 -12.65 -0.36 0.60
N ALA A 41 -12.13 -1.07 1.60
CA ALA A 41 -12.34 -2.51 1.76
C ALA A 41 -13.70 -2.83 2.39
N ASP A 42 -14.20 -4.05 2.16
CA ASP A 42 -15.38 -4.55 2.86
C ASP A 42 -14.96 -5.10 4.23
N VAL A 43 -15.26 -4.36 5.29
CA VAL A 43 -14.90 -4.75 6.67
C VAL A 43 -16.03 -5.51 7.36
N ALA A 44 -17.24 -5.50 6.78
CA ALA A 44 -18.40 -6.20 7.33
C ALA A 44 -18.29 -7.72 7.10
N ASP A 45 -17.67 -8.15 6.00
CA ASP A 45 -17.42 -9.57 5.70
C ASP A 45 -16.17 -10.14 6.41
N LEU A 46 -15.46 -9.31 7.18
CA LEU A 46 -14.20 -9.70 7.82
C LEU A 46 -14.47 -10.53 9.08
N ARG A 47 -14.02 -11.79 9.08
CA ARG A 47 -14.13 -12.68 10.26
C ARG A 47 -13.08 -12.37 11.30
N GLU A 48 -13.33 -12.72 12.55
CA GLU A 48 -12.38 -12.56 13.65
C GLU A 48 -11.00 -13.18 13.31
N GLY A 49 -9.94 -12.40 13.54
CA GLY A 49 -8.57 -12.78 13.22
C GLY A 49 -8.17 -12.61 11.74
N GLU A 50 -9.13 -12.34 10.84
CA GLU A 50 -8.82 -11.99 9.46
C GLU A 50 -8.47 -10.51 9.32
N ALA A 51 -7.61 -10.23 8.33
CA ALA A 51 -7.24 -8.88 7.96
C ALA A 51 -7.45 -8.61 6.47
N THR A 52 -7.75 -7.37 6.12
CA THR A 52 -7.81 -6.91 4.73
C THR A 52 -7.04 -5.60 4.57
N PRO A 53 -6.27 -5.41 3.48
CA PRO A 53 -5.76 -4.08 3.16
C PRO A 53 -6.93 -3.16 2.82
N SER A 54 -6.76 -1.86 3.08
CA SER A 54 -7.73 -0.84 2.75
C SER A 54 -7.05 0.51 2.59
N LEU A 55 -7.76 1.43 1.94
CA LEU A 55 -7.43 2.84 1.89
C LEU A 55 -8.47 3.66 2.66
N LEU A 56 -8.03 4.79 3.18
CA LEU A 56 -8.92 5.92 3.47
C LEU A 56 -8.72 6.95 2.37
N LEU A 57 -9.81 7.33 1.71
CA LEU A 57 -9.80 8.33 0.65
C LEU A 57 -10.38 9.66 1.13
N GLY A 58 -10.05 10.74 0.42
CA GLY A 58 -10.80 11.99 0.53
C GLY A 58 -12.05 11.98 -0.37
N PRO A 59 -12.91 13.02 -0.27
CA PRO A 59 -14.10 13.16 -1.13
C PRO A 59 -13.79 13.17 -2.63
N THR A 60 -12.56 13.50 -3.02
CA THR A 60 -12.10 13.52 -4.42
C THR A 60 -11.45 12.19 -4.87
N GLY A 61 -11.55 11.14 -4.06
CA GLY A 61 -10.98 9.81 -4.34
C GLY A 61 -9.46 9.69 -4.12
N ARG A 62 -8.80 10.78 -3.70
CA ARG A 62 -7.35 10.78 -3.42
C ARG A 62 -7.02 10.07 -2.11
N ILE A 63 -5.86 9.41 -2.09
CA ILE A 63 -5.40 8.62 -0.94
C ILE A 63 -5.06 9.55 0.23
N ARG A 64 -5.54 9.21 1.43
CA ARG A 64 -5.18 9.86 2.70
C ARG A 64 -4.42 8.93 3.63
N ALA A 65 -4.74 7.64 3.60
CA ALA A 65 -3.99 6.61 4.29
C ALA A 65 -4.09 5.27 3.58
N GLU A 66 -3.05 4.47 3.73
CA GLU A 66 -3.01 3.05 3.41
C GLU A 66 -2.86 2.25 4.71
N LEU A 67 -3.69 1.23 4.92
CA LEU A 67 -3.71 0.49 6.18
C LEU A 67 -4.19 -0.95 5.99
N HIS A 68 -3.97 -1.78 7.01
CA HIS A 68 -4.65 -3.06 7.16
C HIS A 68 -5.70 -2.96 8.26
N VAL A 69 -6.88 -3.51 8.00
CA VAL A 69 -7.96 -3.64 8.98
C VAL A 69 -8.01 -5.08 9.43
N LEU A 70 -7.82 -5.33 10.73
CA LEU A 70 -7.93 -6.63 11.37
C LEU A 70 -9.20 -6.67 12.23
N ARG A 71 -10.02 -7.73 12.10
CA ARG A 71 -11.18 -7.93 12.97
C ARG A 71 -10.77 -8.54 14.31
N ARG A 72 -11.26 -7.96 15.40
CA ARG A 72 -11.12 -8.46 16.78
C ARG A 72 -12.50 -8.78 17.38
N PRO A 73 -12.56 -9.53 18.51
CA PRO A 73 -13.82 -9.77 19.21
C PRO A 73 -14.60 -8.49 19.57
N ASP A 74 -13.87 -7.41 19.90
CA ASP A 74 -14.39 -6.16 20.45
C ASP A 74 -14.37 -4.98 19.46
N GLY A 75 -14.16 -5.26 18.17
CA GLY A 75 -14.13 -4.24 17.10
C GLY A 75 -13.03 -4.51 16.09
N PHE A 76 -12.23 -3.50 15.78
CA PHE A 76 -11.20 -3.57 14.75
C PHE A 76 -9.88 -3.01 15.24
N LEU A 77 -8.80 -3.50 14.64
CA LEU A 77 -7.47 -2.95 14.77
C LEU A 77 -7.00 -2.44 13.41
N LEU A 78 -6.64 -1.16 13.33
CA LEU A 78 -6.10 -0.52 12.14
C LEU A 78 -4.58 -0.48 12.26
N LEU A 79 -3.90 -1.21 11.38
CA LEU A 79 -2.45 -1.26 11.29
C LEU A 79 -2.01 -0.38 10.11
N GLN A 80 -1.44 0.77 10.44
CA GLN A 80 -0.92 1.74 9.47
C GLN A 80 0.59 1.84 9.64
N ARG A 81 1.35 1.99 8.55
CA ARG A 81 2.79 2.24 8.68
C ARG A 81 3.06 3.62 9.28
N ARG A 82 4.12 3.72 10.09
CA ARG A 82 4.51 4.95 10.80
C ARG A 82 5.11 6.03 9.91
N ASP A 83 5.54 5.69 8.71
CA ASP A 83 6.11 6.61 7.72
C ASP A 83 5.05 7.46 6.98
N GLN A 84 3.76 7.16 7.19
CA GLN A 84 2.68 7.97 6.66
C GLN A 84 2.55 9.31 7.41
N PRO A 85 2.21 10.41 6.71
CA PRO A 85 2.28 11.77 7.24
C PRO A 85 1.27 12.03 8.37
N THR A 86 0.12 11.35 8.36
CA THR A 86 -0.95 11.57 9.33
C THR A 86 -1.49 10.24 9.83
N SER A 87 -1.68 10.14 11.15
CA SER A 87 -2.28 8.98 11.78
C SER A 87 -3.71 8.76 11.28
N VAL A 88 -4.06 7.51 10.98
CA VAL A 88 -5.42 7.15 10.58
C VAL A 88 -6.46 7.50 11.65
N ALA A 89 -6.07 7.50 12.94
CA ALA A 89 -6.93 7.96 14.03
C ALA A 89 -7.31 9.43 13.86
N GLU A 90 -6.35 10.30 13.52
CA GLU A 90 -6.58 11.73 13.32
C GLU A 90 -7.41 11.99 12.07
N LEU A 91 -7.15 11.26 10.99
CA LEU A 91 -7.91 11.37 9.75
C LEU A 91 -9.38 10.95 9.95
N LEU A 92 -9.61 9.83 10.63
CA LEU A 92 -10.95 9.31 10.90
C LEU A 92 -11.71 10.13 11.96
N ALA A 93 -11.02 10.71 12.95
CA ALA A 93 -11.64 11.53 13.99
C ALA A 93 -12.47 12.70 13.42
N ARG A 94 -12.11 13.21 12.24
CA ARG A 94 -12.85 14.27 11.52
C ARG A 94 -14.26 13.86 11.11
N TYR A 95 -14.55 12.57 11.04
CA TYR A 95 -15.84 12.00 10.67
C TYR A 95 -16.63 11.47 11.87
N VAL A 96 -16.03 11.45 13.08
CA VAL A 96 -16.71 11.05 14.31
C VAL A 96 -17.58 12.21 14.79
N LEU A 97 -18.82 12.26 14.31
CA LEU A 97 -19.79 13.29 14.69
C LEU A 97 -20.75 12.76 15.76
N SER A 98 -21.63 11.84 15.38
CA SER A 98 -22.64 11.23 16.24
C SER A 98 -22.49 9.71 16.36
N ALA A 99 -21.46 9.14 15.72
CA ALA A 99 -21.22 7.71 15.76
C ALA A 99 -20.65 7.30 17.13
N GLU A 100 -21.19 6.23 17.70
CA GLU A 100 -20.66 5.59 18.90
C GLU A 100 -19.41 4.77 18.53
N VAL A 101 -18.31 5.48 18.24
CA VAL A 101 -17.01 4.91 17.90
C VAL A 101 -15.90 5.64 18.65
N ARG A 102 -14.97 4.87 19.21
CA ARG A 102 -13.75 5.34 19.85
C ARG A 102 -12.56 4.87 19.04
N LEU A 103 -11.67 5.81 18.71
CA LEU A 103 -10.39 5.56 18.08
C LEU A 103 -9.29 5.75 19.12
N THR A 104 -8.44 4.75 19.35
CA THR A 104 -7.40 4.81 20.38
C THR A 104 -6.11 4.21 19.86
N GLU A 105 -5.03 4.98 19.86
CA GLU A 105 -3.70 4.43 19.58
C GLU A 105 -3.26 3.55 20.75
N GLU A 106 -2.82 2.33 20.43
CA GLU A 106 -2.38 1.34 21.40
C GLU A 106 -1.02 0.75 20.99
N PRO A 107 -0.27 0.11 21.90
CA PRO A 107 0.91 -0.66 21.54
C PRO A 107 0.57 -1.71 20.49
N THR A 108 1.50 -1.98 19.56
CA THR A 108 1.27 -3.02 18.56
C THR A 108 1.14 -4.38 19.24
N PRO A 109 0.17 -5.21 18.82
CA PRO A 109 -0.05 -6.51 19.44
C PRO A 109 1.12 -7.46 19.14
N PRO A 110 1.28 -8.54 19.92
CA PRO A 110 2.27 -9.57 19.66
C PRO A 110 1.86 -10.42 18.44
N LEU A 111 1.93 -9.83 17.26
CA LEU A 111 1.65 -10.45 15.97
C LEU A 111 2.83 -10.26 15.01
N LEU A 112 2.89 -11.10 13.98
CA LEU A 112 3.78 -10.94 12.83
C LEU A 112 2.96 -10.53 11.64
N GLY A 113 3.48 -9.60 10.85
CA GLY A 113 2.99 -9.38 9.49
C GLY A 113 3.64 -10.39 8.55
N VAL A 114 2.83 -11.20 7.87
CA VAL A 114 3.27 -12.09 6.78
C VAL A 114 2.79 -11.49 5.46
N PRO A 115 3.65 -10.75 4.74
CA PRO A 115 3.30 -10.13 3.48
C PRO A 115 3.06 -11.17 2.39
N SER A 116 2.10 -10.88 1.51
CA SER A 116 1.94 -11.51 0.22
C SER A 116 1.45 -10.46 -0.80
N PRO A 117 1.61 -10.69 -2.11
CA PRO A 117 1.15 -9.72 -3.10
C PRO A 117 -0.34 -9.43 -2.92
N GLY A 118 -0.67 -8.16 -2.64
CA GLY A 118 -2.04 -7.69 -2.47
C GLY A 118 -2.72 -8.04 -1.14
N ARG A 119 -2.13 -8.84 -0.23
CA ARG A 119 -2.71 -9.12 1.09
C ARG A 119 -1.67 -9.47 2.13
N TRP A 120 -1.85 -9.03 3.36
CA TRP A 120 -1.04 -9.46 4.50
C TRP A 120 -1.85 -10.33 5.44
N ARG A 121 -1.20 -11.32 6.04
CA ARG A 121 -1.74 -12.06 7.19
C ARG A 121 -1.08 -11.53 8.46
N PHE A 122 -1.84 -11.45 9.53
CA PHE A 122 -1.31 -11.12 10.85
C PHE A 122 -1.51 -12.32 11.76
N VAL A 123 -0.42 -12.87 12.28
CA VAL A 123 -0.41 -14.18 12.97
C VAL A 123 0.31 -14.09 14.30
N PRO A 124 0.03 -14.97 15.28
CA PRO A 124 0.73 -14.98 16.58
C PRO A 124 2.25 -15.04 16.47
N LEU A 125 2.97 -14.45 17.44
CA LEU A 125 4.44 -14.40 17.48
C LEU A 125 5.13 -15.77 17.38
N ASP A 126 4.48 -16.79 17.92
CA ASP A 126 4.96 -18.17 18.04
C ASP A 126 4.54 -19.07 16.86
N THR A 127 3.94 -18.49 15.81
CA THR A 127 3.59 -19.23 14.60
C THR A 127 4.82 -19.93 14.01
N PRO A 128 4.83 -21.27 13.88
CA PRO A 128 5.99 -22.02 13.42
C PRO A 128 6.30 -21.76 11.93
N ASP A 129 7.48 -22.17 11.50
CA ASP A 129 7.94 -22.20 10.10
C ASP A 129 8.06 -20.84 9.38
N LEU A 130 7.91 -19.74 10.11
CA LEU A 130 8.14 -18.39 9.62
C LEU A 130 9.59 -17.95 9.79
N VAL A 131 10.08 -17.18 8.82
CA VAL A 131 11.43 -16.61 8.80
C VAL A 131 11.30 -15.12 9.05
N ARG A 132 11.99 -14.61 10.08
CA ARG A 132 12.07 -13.17 10.31
C ARG A 132 12.86 -12.51 9.19
N VAL A 133 12.28 -11.46 8.63
CA VAL A 133 12.93 -10.66 7.60
C VAL A 133 13.08 -9.22 8.06
N SER A 134 14.17 -8.60 7.63
CA SER A 134 14.49 -7.19 7.83
C SER A 134 13.58 -6.27 7.00
N ALA A 135 13.48 -5.01 7.43
CA ALA A 135 12.80 -3.97 6.67
C ALA A 135 13.39 -3.80 5.27
N ASP A 136 14.73 -3.88 5.14
CA ASP A 136 15.43 -3.78 3.86
C ASP A 136 15.09 -4.94 2.92
N ALA A 137 14.99 -6.17 3.44
CA ALA A 137 14.57 -7.31 2.63
C ALA A 137 13.11 -7.19 2.15
N LEU A 138 12.21 -6.70 3.01
CA LEU A 138 10.83 -6.41 2.63
C LEU A 138 10.74 -5.31 1.57
N GLU A 139 11.54 -4.25 1.72
CA GLU A 139 11.65 -3.15 0.77
C GLU A 139 12.13 -3.64 -0.59
N ALA A 140 13.23 -4.39 -0.62
CA ALA A 140 13.75 -5.02 -1.82
C ALA A 140 12.71 -5.93 -2.49
N TRP A 141 12.00 -6.73 -1.69
CA TRP A 141 10.97 -7.65 -2.18
C TRP A 141 9.81 -6.92 -2.87
N ARG A 142 9.26 -5.86 -2.26
CA ARG A 142 8.15 -5.11 -2.86
C ARG A 142 8.57 -4.44 -4.17
N ILE A 143 9.78 -3.87 -4.24
CA ILE A 143 10.28 -3.16 -5.42
C ILE A 143 10.49 -4.15 -6.56
N ARG A 144 11.15 -5.28 -6.29
CA ARG A 144 11.37 -6.36 -7.26
C ARG A 144 10.07 -6.94 -7.82
N ARG A 145 8.97 -6.88 -7.05
CA ARG A 145 7.64 -7.35 -7.46
C ARG A 145 6.74 -6.27 -8.04
N GLY A 146 7.24 -5.04 -8.17
CA GLY A 146 6.44 -3.96 -8.73
C GLY A 146 5.30 -3.50 -7.82
N ILE A 147 5.41 -3.69 -6.50
CA ILE A 147 4.35 -3.38 -5.52
C ILE A 147 4.57 -1.95 -4.98
N PRO A 148 3.72 -0.97 -5.37
CA PRO A 148 3.82 0.41 -4.90
C PRO A 148 3.40 0.53 -3.44
N ARG A 149 3.91 1.55 -2.75
CA ARG A 149 3.53 1.89 -1.36
C ARG A 149 3.23 3.37 -1.19
N PHE A 150 2.17 3.71 -0.46
CA PHE A 150 1.95 5.07 0.05
C PHE A 150 2.71 5.28 1.39
N PRO A 151 3.47 6.37 1.58
CA PRO A 151 3.57 7.57 0.75
C PRO A 151 4.85 7.64 -0.11
N VAL A 152 5.44 6.51 -0.50
CA VAL A 152 6.73 6.47 -1.22
C VAL A 152 6.55 6.58 -2.72
N ASP A 153 5.75 5.67 -3.29
CA ASP A 153 5.47 5.61 -4.73
C ASP A 153 4.20 6.38 -5.10
N LEU A 154 3.42 6.75 -4.09
CA LEU A 154 2.17 7.50 -4.15
C LEU A 154 2.22 8.64 -3.14
N ASP A 155 1.48 9.70 -3.40
CA ASP A 155 1.34 10.87 -2.54
C ASP A 155 -0.14 11.18 -2.26
N GLU A 156 -0.42 12.21 -1.46
CA GLU A 156 -1.79 12.61 -1.12
C GLU A 156 -2.60 13.14 -2.30
N ASP A 157 -1.95 13.39 -3.45
CA ASP A 157 -2.60 13.74 -4.71
C ASP A 157 -2.92 12.53 -5.58
N SER A 158 -2.45 11.34 -5.17
CA SER A 158 -2.57 10.11 -5.94
C SER A 158 -3.95 9.49 -5.81
N LEU A 159 -4.41 8.93 -6.93
CA LEU A 159 -5.59 8.08 -6.99
C LEU A 159 -5.20 6.59 -6.86
N PRO A 160 -6.06 5.74 -6.26
CA PRO A 160 -5.75 4.31 -6.11
C PRO A 160 -5.44 3.59 -7.43
N ALA A 161 -6.13 3.96 -8.52
CA ALA A 161 -5.91 3.42 -9.86
C ALA A 161 -4.49 3.68 -10.40
N GLU A 162 -3.76 4.70 -9.90
CA GLU A 162 -2.38 4.94 -10.29
C GLU A 162 -1.46 3.77 -9.93
N ALA A 163 -1.77 3.02 -8.87
CA ALA A 163 -1.02 1.85 -8.43
C ALA A 163 -1.72 0.51 -8.75
N GLY A 164 -2.79 0.53 -9.55
CA GLY A 164 -3.56 -0.68 -9.85
C GLY A 164 -4.31 -1.26 -8.64
N LEU A 165 -4.56 -0.47 -7.60
CA LEU A 165 -5.23 -0.94 -6.37
C LEU A 165 -6.75 -1.16 -6.56
N ASP A 166 -7.29 -0.77 -7.70
CA ASP A 166 -8.71 -0.87 -8.03
C ASP A 166 -9.18 -2.30 -8.30
N ASP A 167 -8.29 -3.18 -8.76
CA ASP A 167 -8.61 -4.54 -9.25
C ASP A 167 -8.37 -5.63 -8.19
N GLY A 168 -8.19 -5.27 -6.92
CA GLY A 168 -7.86 -6.20 -5.83
C GLY A 168 -8.77 -6.13 -4.60
N VAL A 169 -8.33 -6.78 -3.53
CA VAL A 169 -9.04 -6.81 -2.23
C VAL A 169 -9.00 -5.48 -1.47
N THR A 170 -8.16 -4.54 -1.91
CA THR A 170 -8.01 -3.21 -1.29
C THR A 170 -9.24 -2.33 -1.49
N ILE A 171 -9.95 -2.48 -2.61
CA ILE A 171 -11.17 -1.73 -2.93
C ILE A 171 -12.29 -2.72 -3.26
N ALA A 172 -13.19 -2.93 -2.31
CA ALA A 172 -14.32 -3.83 -2.51
C ALA A 172 -15.29 -3.27 -3.55
N ARG A 173 -15.71 -4.14 -4.47
CA ARG A 173 -16.57 -3.79 -5.61
C ARG A 173 -18.05 -3.89 -5.28
N ASP A 174 -18.38 -4.87 -4.46
CA ASP A 174 -19.77 -5.27 -4.18
C ASP A 174 -20.28 -4.75 -2.83
N LYS A 175 -19.48 -3.92 -2.14
CA LYS A 175 -19.89 -3.25 -0.90
C LYS A 175 -20.76 -2.02 -1.18
N GLY A 176 -21.48 -1.58 -0.14
CA GLY A 176 -22.21 -0.31 -0.14
C GLY A 176 -21.30 0.91 -0.34
N CYS A 177 -21.91 2.10 -0.37
CA CYS A 177 -21.20 3.33 -0.62
C CYS A 177 -20.08 3.58 0.39
N TYR A 178 -18.92 4.04 -0.10
CA TYR A 178 -17.81 4.50 0.75
C TYR A 178 -17.28 5.86 0.29
N LEU A 179 -16.58 6.56 1.19
CA LEU A 179 -16.00 7.86 0.92
C LEU A 179 -15.08 7.85 -0.31
N GLY A 180 -15.39 8.69 -1.30
CA GLY A 180 -14.59 8.83 -2.53
C GLY A 180 -14.89 7.80 -3.63
N GLN A 181 -15.88 6.90 -3.43
CA GLN A 181 -16.25 5.87 -4.41
C GLN A 181 -16.62 6.44 -5.78
N GLU A 182 -17.37 7.53 -5.86
CA GLU A 182 -17.75 8.14 -7.15
C GLU A 182 -16.52 8.58 -7.97
N SER A 183 -15.50 9.12 -7.31
CA SER A 183 -14.26 9.51 -7.96
C SER A 183 -13.48 8.29 -8.45
N VAL A 184 -13.40 7.23 -7.63
CA VAL A 184 -12.78 5.95 -8.04
C VAL A 184 -13.51 5.35 -9.24
N ALA A 185 -14.84 5.27 -9.20
CA ALA A 185 -15.67 4.75 -10.29
C ALA A 185 -15.49 5.57 -11.58
N ARG A 186 -15.37 6.90 -11.49
CA ARG A 186 -15.12 7.78 -12.64
C ARG A 186 -13.78 7.49 -13.30
N VAL A 187 -12.73 7.31 -12.50
CA VAL A 187 -11.38 7.03 -13.00
C VAL A 187 -11.35 5.69 -13.74
N ARG A 188 -12.08 4.68 -13.26
CA ARG A 188 -12.20 3.36 -13.91
C ARG A 188 -12.82 3.42 -15.31
N LEU A 189 -13.73 4.36 -15.57
CA LEU A 189 -14.32 4.55 -16.90
C LEU A 189 -13.38 5.27 -17.88
N GLY A 190 -12.31 5.88 -17.37
CA GLY A 190 -11.31 6.57 -18.17
C GLY A 190 -9.92 6.07 -17.83
N HIS A 191 -9.10 6.97 -17.31
CA HIS A 191 -7.78 6.63 -16.82
C HIS A 191 -7.33 7.57 -15.70
N PRO A 192 -6.42 7.14 -14.82
CA PRO A 192 -5.78 8.04 -13.89
C PRO A 192 -4.86 9.04 -14.61
N PRO A 193 -4.47 10.17 -13.98
CA PRO A 193 -3.55 11.14 -14.56
C PRO A 193 -2.10 10.61 -14.62
N ARG A 194 -1.76 9.64 -13.76
CA ARG A 194 -0.45 9.00 -13.68
C ARG A 194 -0.60 7.50 -13.47
N VAL A 195 0.50 6.79 -13.52
CA VAL A 195 0.59 5.36 -13.23
C VAL A 195 1.95 5.06 -12.63
N VAL A 196 2.01 4.17 -11.64
CA VAL A 196 3.25 3.61 -11.12
C VAL A 196 3.63 2.40 -11.96
N LEU A 197 4.81 2.44 -12.54
CA LEU A 197 5.33 1.38 -13.40
C LEU A 197 6.47 0.64 -12.71
N ALA A 198 6.41 -0.69 -12.76
CA ALA A 198 7.54 -1.55 -12.45
C ALA A 198 8.48 -1.61 -13.67
N LEU A 199 9.73 -1.22 -13.46
CA LEU A 199 10.73 -1.08 -14.53
C LEU A 199 12.07 -1.69 -14.10
N ARG A 200 12.94 -1.90 -15.08
CA ARG A 200 14.33 -2.34 -14.91
C ARG A 200 15.29 -1.44 -15.66
N ALA A 201 16.50 -1.30 -15.12
CA ALA A 201 17.62 -0.62 -15.76
C ALA A 201 18.89 -1.45 -15.63
N GLU A 202 19.72 -1.46 -16.68
CA GLU A 202 21.01 -2.20 -16.71
C GLU A 202 22.13 -1.44 -15.99
N ARG A 203 21.84 -0.23 -15.49
CA ARG A 203 22.78 0.62 -14.77
C ARG A 203 22.07 1.30 -13.60
N PRO A 204 22.81 1.69 -12.55
CA PRO A 204 22.25 2.42 -11.41
C PRO A 204 21.48 3.67 -11.84
N VAL A 205 20.25 3.79 -11.32
CA VAL A 205 19.39 4.97 -11.40
C VAL A 205 18.98 5.33 -9.98
N PRO A 206 19.20 6.57 -9.50
CA PRO A 206 18.82 6.94 -8.14
C PRO A 206 17.31 7.18 -8.02
N ALA A 207 16.76 6.92 -6.84
CA ALA A 207 15.43 7.42 -6.49
C ALA A 207 15.41 8.96 -6.58
N GLY A 208 14.29 9.52 -7.03
CA GLY A 208 14.14 10.94 -7.36
C GLY A 208 14.62 11.32 -8.76
N ALA A 209 15.22 10.41 -9.53
CA ALA A 209 15.62 10.70 -10.91
C ALA A 209 14.40 11.06 -11.78
N THR A 210 14.52 12.16 -12.53
CA THR A 210 13.51 12.54 -13.53
C THR A 210 13.47 11.53 -14.66
N VAL A 211 12.27 11.05 -14.99
CA VAL A 211 12.02 10.18 -16.14
C VAL A 211 11.58 11.03 -17.32
N HIS A 212 12.15 10.77 -18.48
CA HIS A 212 11.84 11.45 -19.73
C HIS A 212 11.25 10.48 -20.77
N ALA A 213 10.36 10.99 -21.60
CA ALA A 213 9.83 10.34 -22.79
C ALA A 213 9.93 11.31 -23.97
N GLY A 214 10.64 10.93 -25.05
CA GLY A 214 10.82 11.79 -26.23
C GLY A 214 11.38 13.18 -25.91
N GLY A 215 12.28 13.29 -24.92
CA GLY A 215 12.86 14.56 -24.48
C GLY A 215 12.01 15.40 -23.52
N THR A 216 10.77 15.01 -23.25
CA THR A 216 9.87 15.70 -22.29
C THR A 216 9.87 15.00 -20.93
N VAL A 217 9.57 15.73 -19.86
CA VAL A 217 9.46 15.16 -18.51
C VAL A 217 8.20 14.31 -18.41
N ALA A 218 8.39 13.00 -18.21
CA ALA A 218 7.34 12.00 -18.12
C ALA A 218 7.00 11.59 -16.68
N GLY A 219 7.94 11.74 -15.73
CA GLY A 219 7.69 11.34 -14.35
C GLY A 219 8.94 11.33 -13.49
N VAL A 220 8.92 10.51 -12.44
CA VAL A 220 10.02 10.39 -11.47
C VAL A 220 10.17 8.95 -11.00
N VAL A 221 11.42 8.52 -10.80
CA VAL A 221 11.74 7.24 -10.12
C VAL A 221 11.47 7.40 -8.63
N THR A 222 10.67 6.53 -8.03
CA THR A 222 10.24 6.62 -6.63
C THR A 222 10.98 5.64 -5.74
N SER A 223 11.16 4.40 -6.19
CA SER A 223 11.83 3.34 -5.42
C SER A 223 12.83 2.59 -6.29
N VAL A 224 13.93 2.13 -5.69
CA VAL A 224 15.05 1.50 -6.41
C VAL A 224 15.62 0.38 -5.55
N GLU A 225 15.87 -0.78 -6.16
CA GLU A 225 16.56 -1.92 -5.55
C GLU A 225 17.56 -2.51 -6.54
N ALA A 226 18.82 -2.63 -6.12
CA ALA A 226 19.87 -3.23 -6.93
C ALA A 226 19.73 -4.76 -6.95
N ASP A 227 19.87 -5.37 -8.11
CA ASP A 227 19.98 -6.82 -8.26
C ASP A 227 21.43 -7.29 -8.15
N ALA A 228 21.61 -8.62 -8.05
CA ALA A 228 22.94 -9.21 -7.86
C ALA A 228 23.88 -9.00 -9.06
N ASP A 229 23.34 -8.83 -10.27
CA ASP A 229 24.08 -8.76 -11.53
C ASP A 229 24.36 -7.32 -12.00
N GLY A 230 24.05 -6.31 -11.17
CA GLY A 230 24.24 -4.89 -11.50
C GLY A 230 23.01 -4.24 -12.18
N ASP A 231 22.05 -5.05 -12.60
CA ASP A 231 20.70 -4.60 -12.96
C ASP A 231 19.99 -3.99 -11.75
N VAL A 232 18.99 -3.16 -12.03
CA VAL A 232 18.22 -2.45 -11.01
C VAL A 232 16.74 -2.62 -11.27
N ALA A 233 16.00 -3.10 -10.27
CA ALA A 233 14.55 -3.04 -10.25
C ALA A 233 14.12 -1.68 -9.68
N LEU A 234 13.13 -1.05 -10.29
CA LEU A 234 12.64 0.25 -9.82
C LEU A 234 11.14 0.43 -10.03
N LEU A 235 10.58 1.34 -9.25
CA LEU A 235 9.25 1.88 -9.44
C LEU A 235 9.37 3.34 -9.91
N ALA A 236 8.53 3.73 -10.86
CA ALA A 236 8.46 5.11 -11.31
C ALA A 236 7.01 5.55 -11.50
N ARG A 237 6.69 6.75 -10.99
CA ARG A 237 5.38 7.38 -11.18
C ARG A 237 5.41 8.25 -12.43
N ILE A 238 4.73 7.77 -13.47
CA ILE A 238 4.76 8.29 -14.83
C ILE A 238 3.41 8.89 -15.21
N ARG A 239 3.39 9.97 -15.99
CA ARG A 239 2.15 10.50 -16.55
C ARG A 239 1.50 9.49 -17.49
N TRP A 240 0.18 9.36 -17.40
CA TRP A 240 -0.55 8.28 -18.09
C TRP A 240 -0.30 8.27 -19.60
N GLU A 241 -0.21 9.44 -20.24
CA GLU A 241 0.04 9.59 -21.68
C GLU A 241 1.41 9.04 -22.14
N HIS A 242 2.37 8.90 -21.23
CA HIS A 242 3.72 8.38 -21.52
C HIS A 242 3.94 6.94 -21.08
N ARG A 243 2.91 6.27 -20.56
CA ARG A 243 3.06 4.92 -19.98
C ARG A 243 3.63 3.91 -20.97
N ASP A 244 3.31 4.00 -22.25
CA ASP A 244 3.75 3.06 -23.29
C ASP A 244 4.94 3.58 -24.11
N ALA A 245 5.52 4.72 -23.72
CA ALA A 245 6.66 5.31 -24.40
C ALA A 245 7.99 4.63 -24.00
N GLU A 246 9.03 4.87 -24.79
CA GLU A 246 10.40 4.62 -24.36
C GLU A 246 10.78 5.63 -23.27
N LEU A 247 11.19 5.11 -22.11
CA LEU A 247 11.47 5.90 -20.91
C LEU A 247 12.97 5.92 -20.63
N LEU A 248 13.50 7.09 -20.28
CA LEU A 248 14.88 7.26 -19.85
C LEU A 248 14.96 8.00 -18.51
N ALA A 249 15.84 7.55 -17.60
CA ALA A 249 16.19 8.29 -16.40
C ALA A 249 17.70 8.55 -16.37
N GLY A 250 18.11 9.83 -16.35
CA GLY A 250 19.53 10.19 -16.43
C GLY A 250 20.25 9.66 -17.68
N GLY A 251 19.52 9.49 -18.80
CA GLY A 251 20.05 8.88 -20.03
C GLY A 251 20.18 7.35 -20.00
N VAL A 252 19.70 6.69 -18.94
CA VAL A 252 19.62 5.22 -18.85
C VAL A 252 18.24 4.78 -19.34
N PRO A 253 18.15 3.90 -20.37
CA PRO A 253 16.87 3.34 -20.81
C PRO A 253 16.23 2.49 -19.71
N LEU A 254 14.91 2.61 -19.57
CA LEU A 254 14.09 1.85 -18.63
C LEU A 254 13.23 0.84 -19.40
N ARG A 255 13.29 -0.43 -19.01
CA ARG A 255 12.52 -1.53 -19.60
C ARG A 255 11.39 -1.95 -18.65
N ARG A 256 10.30 -2.53 -19.15
CA ARG A 256 9.27 -3.12 -18.29
C ARG A 256 9.85 -4.35 -17.57
N SER A 257 9.51 -4.52 -16.28
CA SER A 257 9.83 -5.73 -15.53
C SER A 257 8.88 -6.88 -15.85
#